data_AF-A0A3D0JMX9-F1
#
_entry.id   AF-A0A3D0JMX9-F1
#
_cell.length_a   1.000
_cell.length_b   1.000
_cell.length_c   1.000
_cell.angle_alpha   90.00
_cell.angle_beta   90.00
_cell.angle_gamma   90.00
#
_symmetry.space_group_name_H-M   'P 1'
#
loop_
_entity.id
_entity.type
_entity.pdbx_description
1 polymer ?
#
loop_
_entity_poly.entity_id
_entity_poly.type
_entity_poly.pdbx_seq_one_letter_code
_entity_poly.pdbx_strand_id
1 'polypeptide(L)'
;MHAWSPDSWRGKPIQQQPEYPDAAHLARVEQTLAGYPPLVFAGEARELRRQFAEVTQGRAFLLQGGDCAESFAEFSAAKIRDTFKVLLQMAIVMTFAAGCPVVKVGRMAGQFAKPRSSGSETIDGITLPAYRGDIVNGIGFDAASRAPDPERLLQAYHQATASLNLLRAFAQGGFADVHQVHQWNLDFIANSALAEKYHQLANRIDETLAFMRAVGMDSAPQLREVSFFTAHEALLLNYEEAFVRRDSLTGRWYDCSAHMLWIGDRT
;
A
#
# COMPACT_ATOMS: atom_id res chain seq x y z
N MET A 1 7.08 -11.26 -31.39
CA MET A 1 6.76 -10.67 -30.07
C MET A 1 5.53 -9.81 -30.25
N HIS A 2 4.48 -10.00 -29.46
CA HIS A 2 3.34 -9.09 -29.47
C HIS A 2 3.76 -7.74 -28.86
N ALA A 3 3.32 -6.63 -29.45
CA ALA A 3 3.54 -5.31 -28.86
C ALA A 3 2.81 -5.21 -27.52
N TRP A 4 3.45 -4.59 -26.53
CA TRP A 4 2.83 -4.38 -25.21
C TRP A 4 1.77 -3.27 -25.31
N SER A 5 0.62 -3.52 -24.70
CA SER A 5 -0.45 -2.55 -24.46
C SER A 5 -1.09 -2.84 -23.09
N PRO A 6 -1.79 -1.87 -22.47
CA PRO A 6 -2.45 -2.08 -21.17
C PRO A 6 -3.36 -3.31 -21.13
N ASP A 7 -4.01 -3.67 -22.25
CA ASP A 7 -4.93 -4.79 -22.39
C ASP A 7 -4.29 -6.09 -22.93
N SER A 8 -2.99 -6.07 -23.26
CA SER A 8 -2.31 -7.23 -23.88
C SER A 8 -2.26 -8.47 -22.98
N TRP A 9 -2.50 -8.32 -21.66
CA TRP A 9 -2.61 -9.44 -20.72
C TRP A 9 -3.85 -10.31 -20.98
N ARG A 10 -4.93 -9.74 -21.55
CA ARG A 10 -6.19 -10.46 -21.82
C ARG A 10 -6.02 -11.61 -22.81
N GLY A 11 -4.96 -11.55 -23.63
CA GLY A 11 -4.58 -12.62 -24.56
C GLY A 11 -3.63 -13.67 -23.99
N LYS A 12 -3.35 -13.67 -22.67
CA LYS A 12 -2.42 -14.58 -22.00
C LYS A 12 -3.15 -15.56 -21.08
N PRO A 13 -2.58 -16.75 -20.82
CA PRO A 13 -3.05 -17.59 -19.73
C PRO A 13 -3.03 -16.80 -18.41
N ILE A 14 -4.09 -16.91 -17.63
CA ILE A 14 -4.24 -16.17 -16.37
C ILE A 14 -4.78 -17.08 -15.28
N GLN A 15 -4.38 -16.81 -14.05
CA GLN A 15 -4.81 -17.53 -12.85
C GLN A 15 -5.51 -16.56 -11.88
N GLN A 16 -6.21 -17.11 -10.89
CA GLN A 16 -6.75 -16.39 -9.74
C GLN A 16 -7.83 -15.31 -10.02
N GLN A 17 -8.24 -15.11 -11.27
CA GLN A 17 -9.29 -14.15 -11.61
C GLN A 17 -10.67 -14.65 -11.16
N PRO A 18 -11.58 -13.74 -10.76
CA PRO A 18 -12.97 -14.08 -10.55
C PRO A 18 -13.72 -14.31 -11.86
N GLU A 19 -14.80 -15.09 -11.77
CA GLU A 19 -15.77 -15.26 -12.85
C GLU A 19 -16.95 -14.30 -12.62
N TYR A 20 -16.90 -13.13 -13.24
CA TYR A 20 -17.99 -12.16 -13.16
C TYR A 20 -19.22 -12.64 -13.95
N PRO A 21 -20.44 -12.54 -13.40
CA PRO A 21 -21.66 -13.08 -14.05
C PRO A 21 -22.11 -12.27 -15.27
N ASP A 22 -21.77 -10.98 -15.35
CA ASP A 22 -22.10 -10.10 -16.48
C ASP A 22 -20.84 -9.35 -16.96
N ALA A 23 -20.31 -9.78 -18.11
CA ALA A 23 -19.14 -9.18 -18.73
C ALA A 23 -19.40 -7.74 -19.23
N ALA A 24 -20.63 -7.41 -19.64
CA ALA A 24 -20.98 -6.06 -20.06
C ALA A 24 -21.05 -5.12 -18.86
N HIS A 25 -21.51 -5.60 -17.69
CA HIS A 25 -21.45 -4.84 -16.45
C HIS A 25 -20.01 -4.56 -16.02
N LEU A 26 -19.16 -5.59 -16.01
CA LEU A 26 -17.73 -5.43 -15.73
C LEU A 26 -17.08 -4.37 -16.63
N ALA A 27 -17.30 -4.45 -17.95
CA ALA A 27 -16.75 -3.48 -18.90
C ALA A 27 -17.23 -2.03 -18.62
N ARG A 28 -18.49 -1.81 -18.21
CA ARG A 28 -18.98 -0.47 -17.84
C ARG A 28 -18.23 0.08 -16.62
N VAL A 29 -17.95 -0.77 -15.62
CA VAL A 29 -17.21 -0.36 -14.42
C VAL A 29 -15.74 -0.09 -14.76
N GLU A 30 -15.10 -0.93 -15.58
CA GLU A 30 -13.73 -0.72 -16.07
C GLU A 30 -13.60 0.63 -16.78
N GLN A 31 -14.53 0.97 -17.68
CA GLN A 31 -14.54 2.26 -18.38
C GLN A 31 -14.73 3.44 -17.41
N THR A 32 -15.55 3.26 -16.37
CA THR A 32 -15.75 4.28 -15.34
C THR A 32 -14.44 4.53 -14.58
N LEU A 33 -13.74 3.49 -14.13
CA LEU A 33 -12.45 3.60 -13.45
C LEU A 33 -11.37 4.20 -14.34
N ALA A 34 -11.34 3.85 -15.63
CA ALA A 34 -10.39 4.40 -16.59
C ALA A 34 -10.53 5.93 -16.73
N GLY A 35 -11.73 6.47 -16.51
CA GLY A 35 -12.00 7.91 -16.48
C GLY A 35 -11.63 8.61 -15.16
N TYR A 36 -11.37 7.88 -14.08
CA TYR A 36 -11.04 8.47 -12.78
C TYR A 36 -9.58 8.95 -12.68
N PRO A 37 -9.28 9.93 -11.80
CA PRO A 37 -7.90 10.29 -11.48
C PRO A 37 -7.07 9.09 -10.99
N PRO A 38 -5.76 9.06 -11.30
CA PRO A 38 -4.86 8.04 -10.74
C PRO A 38 -4.61 8.25 -9.24
N LEU A 39 -4.16 7.21 -8.54
CA LEU A 39 -3.77 7.28 -7.12
C LEU A 39 -2.40 7.96 -6.95
N VAL A 40 -1.48 7.68 -7.87
CA VAL A 40 -0.10 8.16 -7.81
C VAL A 40 0.32 8.85 -9.10
N PHE A 41 1.27 9.76 -8.99
CA PHE A 41 1.91 10.38 -10.14
C PHE A 41 3.11 9.55 -10.61
N ALA A 42 3.32 9.45 -11.93
CA ALA A 42 4.41 8.67 -12.52
C ALA A 42 5.81 9.12 -12.05
N GLY A 43 5.98 10.40 -11.70
CA GLY A 43 7.21 10.91 -11.10
C GLY A 43 7.51 10.32 -9.72
N GLU A 44 6.49 10.02 -8.93
CA GLU A 44 6.64 9.40 -7.61
C GLU A 44 7.11 7.94 -7.73
N ALA A 45 6.59 7.19 -8.71
CA ALA A 45 7.07 5.84 -9.03
C ALA A 45 8.54 5.84 -9.49
N ARG A 46 8.96 6.85 -10.27
CA ARG A 46 10.37 7.03 -10.63
C ARG A 46 11.25 7.34 -9.43
N GLU A 47 10.78 8.18 -8.52
CA GLU A 47 11.49 8.47 -7.27
C GLU A 47 11.64 7.22 -6.41
N LEU A 48 10.58 6.41 -6.26
CA LEU A 48 10.68 5.11 -5.58
C LEU A 48 11.71 4.20 -6.26
N ARG A 49 11.71 4.14 -7.60
CA ARG A 49 12.70 3.36 -8.35
C ARG A 49 14.14 3.86 -8.13
N ARG A 50 14.35 5.17 -7.99
CA ARG A 50 15.65 5.74 -7.61
C ARG A 50 16.05 5.29 -6.22
N GLN A 51 15.13 5.30 -5.25
CA GLN A 51 15.40 4.82 -3.89
C GLN A 51 15.66 3.30 -3.84
N PHE A 52 14.99 2.50 -4.67
CA PHE A 52 15.31 1.08 -4.82
C PHE A 52 16.72 0.84 -5.34
N ALA A 53 17.23 1.70 -6.23
CA ALA A 53 18.62 1.60 -6.69
C ALA A 53 19.62 1.79 -5.53
N GLU A 54 19.32 2.65 -4.56
CA GLU A 54 20.13 2.80 -3.33
C GLU A 54 20.10 1.53 -2.48
N VAL A 55 18.93 0.90 -2.35
CA VAL A 55 18.77 -0.39 -1.63
C VAL A 55 19.58 -1.49 -2.32
N THR A 56 19.45 -1.64 -3.64
CA THR A 56 20.20 -2.65 -4.41
C THR A 56 21.72 -2.46 -4.32
N GLN A 57 22.18 -1.22 -4.13
CA GLN A 57 23.59 -0.88 -3.98
C GLN A 57 24.07 -0.93 -2.52
N GLY A 58 23.24 -1.41 -1.58
CA GLY A 58 23.59 -1.56 -0.18
C GLY A 58 23.69 -0.24 0.60
N ARG A 59 23.15 0.85 0.06
CA ARG A 59 23.16 2.20 0.68
C ARG A 59 21.85 2.57 1.37
N ALA A 60 20.84 1.72 1.29
CA ALA A 60 19.56 1.88 1.96
C ALA A 60 18.96 0.51 2.28
N PHE A 61 17.92 0.50 3.11
CA PHE A 61 17.13 -0.69 3.45
C PHE A 61 15.66 -0.49 3.04
N LEU A 62 15.01 -1.53 2.53
CA LEU A 62 13.57 -1.49 2.21
C LEU A 62 12.74 -1.99 3.39
N LEU A 63 11.83 -1.15 3.88
CA LEU A 63 10.76 -1.53 4.79
C LEU A 63 9.44 -1.56 4.05
N GLN A 64 8.89 -2.76 3.88
CA GLN A 64 7.54 -2.95 3.34
C GLN A 64 6.64 -3.64 4.37
N GLY A 65 5.47 -3.07 4.67
CA GLY A 65 4.56 -3.63 5.66
C GLY A 65 3.16 -3.01 5.62
N GLY A 66 2.18 -3.67 6.23
CA GLY A 66 0.78 -3.27 6.24
C GLY A 66 -0.15 -4.47 6.28
N ASP A 67 -1.41 -4.28 5.87
CA ASP A 67 -2.42 -5.34 5.91
C ASP A 67 -2.06 -6.53 4.99
N CYS A 68 -2.55 -7.72 5.38
CA CYS A 68 -2.55 -8.89 4.49
C CYS A 68 -3.54 -8.67 3.34
N ALA A 69 -4.77 -8.28 3.69
CA ALA A 69 -5.79 -7.76 2.81
C ALA A 69 -6.56 -6.66 3.54
N GLU A 70 -6.68 -5.48 2.94
CA GLU A 70 -7.54 -4.41 3.41
C GLU A 70 -9.02 -4.82 3.25
N SER A 71 -9.87 -4.39 4.18
CA SER A 71 -11.31 -4.65 4.16
C SER A 71 -12.11 -3.34 4.17
N PHE A 72 -13.26 -3.35 3.50
CA PHE A 72 -14.24 -2.28 3.50
C PHE A 72 -14.92 -2.10 4.86
N ALA A 73 -15.03 -3.16 5.65
CA ALA A 73 -15.61 -3.09 7.00
C ALA A 73 -14.68 -2.43 8.02
N GLU A 74 -13.36 -2.49 7.80
CA GLU A 74 -12.34 -1.93 8.69
C GLU A 74 -11.79 -0.59 8.18
N PHE A 75 -12.61 0.17 7.46
CA PHE A 75 -12.20 1.46 6.91
C PHE A 75 -12.33 2.58 7.94
N SER A 76 -11.21 2.92 8.59
CA SER A 76 -11.16 4.02 9.56
C SER A 76 -9.83 4.76 9.56
N ALA A 77 -9.88 6.06 9.86
CA ALA A 77 -8.68 6.89 10.02
C ALA A 77 -7.76 6.36 11.13
N ALA A 78 -8.33 5.80 12.21
CA ALA A 78 -7.55 5.23 13.31
C ALA A 78 -6.72 4.03 12.85
N LYS A 79 -7.31 3.07 12.12
CA LYS A 79 -6.57 1.91 11.58
C LYS A 79 -5.42 2.34 10.67
N ILE A 80 -5.69 3.28 9.76
CA ILE A 80 -4.68 3.82 8.83
C ILE A 80 -3.54 4.50 9.61
N ARG A 81 -3.90 5.38 10.55
CA ARG A 81 -2.93 6.11 11.40
C ARG A 81 -2.06 5.15 12.21
N ASP A 82 -2.66 4.16 12.87
CA ASP A 82 -1.92 3.30 13.79
C ASP A 82 -1.00 2.32 13.03
N THR A 83 -1.43 1.84 11.86
CA THR A 83 -0.56 1.09 10.93
C THR A 83 0.61 1.95 10.45
N PHE A 84 0.34 3.19 10.08
CA PHE A 84 1.38 4.15 9.67
C PHE A 84 2.37 4.45 10.81
N LYS A 85 1.91 4.63 12.05
CA LYS A 85 2.78 4.79 13.23
C LYS A 85 3.74 3.63 13.40
N VAL A 86 3.25 2.39 13.28
CA VAL A 86 4.11 1.19 13.39
C VAL A 86 5.20 1.19 12.31
N LEU A 87 4.86 1.54 11.07
CA LEU A 87 5.86 1.65 9.99
C LEU A 87 6.90 2.73 10.27
N LEU A 88 6.51 3.90 10.78
CA LEU A 88 7.45 4.94 11.17
C LEU A 88 8.35 4.51 12.34
N GLN A 89 7.78 3.84 13.34
CA GLN A 89 8.49 3.30 14.48
C GLN A 89 9.57 2.29 14.04
N MET A 90 9.23 1.35 13.16
CA MET A 90 10.19 0.40 12.61
C MET A 90 11.27 1.12 11.80
N ALA A 91 10.87 2.07 10.95
CA ALA A 91 11.80 2.83 10.10
C ALA A 91 12.81 3.63 10.90
N ILE A 92 12.38 4.35 11.95
CA ILE A 92 13.28 5.18 12.75
C ILE A 92 14.24 4.34 13.57
N VAL A 93 13.80 3.22 14.13
CA VAL A 93 14.66 2.27 14.85
C VAL A 93 15.76 1.75 13.92
N MET A 94 15.41 1.28 12.72
CA MET A 94 16.41 0.80 11.75
C MET A 94 17.34 1.92 11.28
N THR A 95 16.80 3.11 11.03
CA THR A 95 17.59 4.28 10.59
C THR A 95 18.63 4.66 11.62
N PHE A 96 18.22 4.78 12.88
CA PHE A 96 19.11 5.20 13.97
C PHE A 96 20.09 4.10 14.39
N ALA A 97 19.61 2.86 14.57
CA ALA A 97 20.44 1.78 15.07
C ALA A 97 21.44 1.25 14.02
N ALA A 98 21.08 1.27 12.74
CA ALA A 98 21.95 0.80 11.66
C ALA A 98 22.65 1.93 10.88
N GLY A 99 22.32 3.20 11.13
CA GLY A 99 22.84 4.34 10.37
C GLY A 99 22.49 4.29 8.88
N CYS A 100 21.38 3.65 8.53
CA CYS A 100 21.02 3.29 7.15
C CYS A 100 19.70 3.94 6.74
N PRO A 101 19.63 4.68 5.61
CA PRO A 101 18.36 5.18 5.09
C PRO A 101 17.34 4.06 4.87
N VAL A 102 16.10 4.27 5.32
CA VAL A 102 15.01 3.30 5.14
C VAL A 102 14.01 3.81 4.10
N VAL A 103 13.77 3.04 3.04
CA VAL A 103 12.70 3.27 2.06
C VAL A 103 11.41 2.66 2.60
N LYS A 104 10.35 3.47 2.75
CA LYS A 104 9.12 3.09 3.44
C LYS A 104 7.99 2.84 2.44
N VAL A 105 7.49 1.61 2.39
CA VAL A 105 6.43 1.18 1.47
C VAL A 105 5.28 0.51 2.24
N GLY A 106 4.11 1.12 2.23
CA GLY A 106 2.90 0.56 2.84
C GLY A 106 2.18 -0.44 1.94
N ARG A 107 1.82 -1.61 2.47
CA ARG A 107 0.77 -2.48 1.92
C ARG A 107 -0.60 -1.88 2.28
N MET A 108 -0.92 -0.76 1.64
CA MET A 108 -2.04 0.12 2.00
C MET A 108 -2.57 0.84 0.76
N ALA A 109 -3.84 1.25 0.80
CA ALA A 109 -4.52 1.96 -0.26
C ALA A 109 -4.60 1.18 -1.59
N GLY A 110 -4.83 -0.13 -1.53
CA GLY A 110 -4.98 -0.95 -2.73
C GLY A 110 -4.88 -2.47 -2.51
N GLN A 111 -4.48 -2.91 -1.31
CA GLN A 111 -4.24 -4.32 -0.99
C GLN A 111 -5.56 -5.06 -0.69
N PHE A 112 -6.53 -5.01 -1.59
CA PHE A 112 -7.85 -5.59 -1.38
C PHE A 112 -8.01 -7.00 -1.94
N ALA A 113 -7.27 -7.36 -2.99
CA ALA A 113 -7.38 -8.65 -3.65
C ALA A 113 -6.52 -9.71 -2.92
N LYS A 114 -6.98 -10.96 -2.92
CA LYS A 114 -6.28 -12.08 -2.28
C LYS A 114 -6.29 -13.34 -3.16
N PRO A 115 -5.14 -13.95 -3.46
CA PRO A 115 -5.09 -15.22 -4.17
C PRO A 115 -5.55 -16.35 -3.24
N ARG A 116 -6.15 -17.40 -3.81
CA ARG A 116 -6.67 -18.55 -3.04
C ARG A 116 -6.12 -19.85 -3.59
N SER A 117 -5.80 -20.78 -2.68
CA SER A 117 -5.36 -22.13 -3.04
C SER A 117 -6.46 -22.96 -3.71
N SER A 118 -7.73 -22.65 -3.42
CA SER A 118 -8.91 -23.26 -4.04
C SER A 118 -9.83 -22.16 -4.58
N GLY A 119 -10.45 -22.40 -5.73
CA GLY A 119 -11.44 -21.49 -6.32
C GLY A 119 -12.79 -21.50 -5.61
N SER A 120 -13.07 -22.53 -4.81
CA SER A 120 -14.29 -22.70 -4.03
C SER A 120 -14.01 -23.05 -2.57
N GLU A 121 -15.02 -22.87 -1.73
CA GLU A 121 -15.04 -23.22 -0.31
C GLU A 121 -16.30 -24.02 -0.01
N THR A 122 -16.15 -25.12 0.72
CA THR A 122 -17.26 -26.00 1.11
C THR A 122 -17.42 -26.00 2.63
N ILE A 123 -18.60 -25.64 3.12
CA ILE A 123 -18.98 -25.69 4.54
C ILE A 123 -20.33 -26.39 4.65
N ASP A 124 -20.44 -27.38 5.52
CA ASP A 124 -21.66 -28.16 5.78
C ASP A 124 -22.34 -28.69 4.50
N GLY A 125 -21.53 -29.13 3.53
CA GLY A 125 -22.00 -29.69 2.25
C GLY A 125 -22.38 -28.66 1.18
N ILE A 126 -22.41 -27.37 1.51
CA ILE A 126 -22.66 -26.29 0.55
C ILE A 126 -21.33 -25.82 -0.02
N THR A 127 -21.20 -25.72 -1.34
CA THR A 127 -19.98 -25.24 -2.02
C THR A 127 -20.25 -23.91 -2.71
N LEU A 128 -19.44 -22.89 -2.39
CA LEU A 128 -19.54 -21.53 -2.95
C LEU A 128 -18.18 -21.06 -3.50
N PRO A 129 -18.15 -20.01 -4.35
CA PRO A 129 -16.90 -19.37 -4.73
C PRO A 129 -16.10 -18.94 -3.49
N ALA A 130 -14.77 -19.05 -3.58
CA ALA A 130 -13.90 -18.58 -2.52
C ALA A 130 -14.00 -17.06 -2.37
N TYR A 131 -13.91 -16.56 -1.13
CA TYR A 131 -13.69 -15.14 -0.89
C TYR A 131 -12.32 -14.71 -1.45
N ARG A 132 -12.29 -13.74 -2.37
CA ARG A 132 -11.07 -13.28 -3.07
C ARG A 132 -10.63 -11.88 -2.64
N GLY A 133 -11.14 -11.41 -1.51
CA GLY A 133 -10.91 -10.05 -1.04
C GLY A 133 -12.05 -9.11 -1.45
N ASP A 134 -12.18 -8.01 -0.70
CA ASP A 134 -13.38 -7.15 -0.76
C ASP A 134 -13.58 -6.46 -2.12
N ILE A 135 -12.52 -6.30 -2.91
CA ILE A 135 -12.57 -5.79 -4.28
C ILE A 135 -13.25 -6.75 -5.28
N VAL A 136 -13.40 -8.03 -4.91
CA VAL A 136 -14.06 -9.06 -5.74
C VAL A 136 -15.43 -9.40 -5.21
N ASN A 137 -15.52 -9.86 -3.96
CA ASN A 137 -16.74 -10.38 -3.34
C ASN A 137 -16.71 -10.19 -1.80
N GLY A 138 -17.79 -10.53 -1.12
CA GLY A 138 -17.93 -10.45 0.34
C GLY A 138 -17.43 -11.69 1.08
N ILE A 139 -17.02 -11.50 2.34
CA ILE A 139 -16.51 -12.59 3.20
C ILE A 139 -17.58 -13.59 3.64
N GLY A 140 -18.85 -13.15 3.73
CA GLY A 140 -20.00 -13.96 4.16
C GLY A 140 -20.12 -15.26 3.35
N PHE A 141 -20.47 -16.36 4.03
CA PHE A 141 -20.63 -17.67 3.39
C PHE A 141 -22.07 -17.86 2.92
N ASP A 142 -22.46 -17.07 1.92
CA ASP A 142 -23.74 -17.16 1.23
C ASP A 142 -23.57 -16.81 -0.26
N ALA A 143 -24.50 -17.27 -1.10
CA ALA A 143 -24.38 -17.14 -2.55
C ALA A 143 -24.33 -15.68 -3.01
N ALA A 144 -25.05 -14.78 -2.35
CA ALA A 144 -25.07 -13.36 -2.70
C ALA A 144 -23.75 -12.68 -2.35
N SER A 145 -23.21 -12.94 -1.16
CA SER A 145 -21.90 -12.43 -0.73
C SER A 145 -20.77 -12.95 -1.63
N ARG A 146 -20.81 -14.22 -2.05
CA ARG A 146 -19.70 -14.85 -2.80
C ARG A 146 -19.71 -14.59 -4.30
N ALA A 147 -20.83 -14.13 -4.87
CA ALA A 147 -20.88 -13.71 -6.26
C ALA A 147 -19.93 -12.52 -6.51
N PRO A 148 -19.02 -12.59 -7.49
CA PRO A 148 -18.19 -11.44 -7.85
C PRO A 148 -19.04 -10.27 -8.34
N ASP A 149 -18.78 -9.09 -7.78
CA ASP A 149 -19.52 -7.85 -8.08
C ASP A 149 -18.56 -6.79 -8.60
N PRO A 150 -18.67 -6.35 -9.87
CA PRO A 150 -17.75 -5.37 -10.43
C PRO A 150 -17.86 -4.00 -9.76
N GLU A 151 -18.98 -3.63 -9.12
CA GLU A 151 -19.11 -2.34 -8.41
C GLU A 151 -18.11 -2.21 -7.26
N ARG A 152 -17.63 -3.33 -6.71
CA ARG A 152 -16.57 -3.36 -5.68
C ARG A 152 -15.24 -2.79 -6.18
N LEU A 153 -14.99 -2.76 -7.48
CA LEU A 153 -13.82 -2.10 -8.07
C LEU A 153 -13.87 -0.58 -7.80
N LEU A 154 -15.05 0.05 -7.93
CA LEU A 154 -15.25 1.47 -7.63
C LEU A 154 -15.12 1.74 -6.13
N GLN A 155 -15.71 0.87 -5.30
CA GLN A 155 -15.60 0.98 -3.84
C GLN A 155 -14.14 0.89 -3.38
N ALA A 156 -13.37 -0.06 -3.91
CA ALA A 156 -11.94 -0.19 -3.63
C ALA A 156 -11.17 1.08 -4.01
N TYR A 157 -11.45 1.67 -5.17
CA TYR A 157 -10.85 2.96 -5.58
C TYR A 157 -11.19 4.10 -4.60
N HIS A 158 -12.45 4.24 -4.19
CA HIS A 158 -12.84 5.29 -3.24
C HIS A 158 -12.18 5.12 -1.87
N GLN A 159 -12.03 3.88 -1.40
CA GLN A 159 -11.30 3.62 -0.17
C GLN A 159 -9.79 3.84 -0.31
N ALA A 160 -9.19 3.42 -1.44
CA ALA A 160 -7.78 3.64 -1.74
C ALA A 160 -7.43 5.13 -1.77
N THR A 161 -8.22 5.93 -2.50
CA THR A 161 -8.00 7.39 -2.62
C THR A 161 -8.11 8.08 -1.27
N ALA A 162 -9.14 7.78 -0.49
CA ALA A 162 -9.31 8.35 0.85
C ALA A 162 -8.17 7.95 1.80
N SER A 163 -7.74 6.69 1.74
CA SER A 163 -6.62 6.19 2.55
C SER A 163 -5.30 6.83 2.18
N LEU A 164 -4.98 6.91 0.88
CA LEU A 164 -3.76 7.53 0.38
C LEU A 164 -3.74 9.04 0.67
N ASN A 165 -4.87 9.74 0.52
CA ASN A 165 -4.97 11.15 0.89
C ASN A 165 -4.60 11.37 2.37
N LEU A 166 -5.14 10.54 3.26
CA LEU A 166 -4.81 10.62 4.68
C LEU A 166 -3.34 10.27 4.97
N LEU A 167 -2.79 9.24 4.31
CA LEU A 167 -1.38 8.86 4.43
C LEU A 167 -0.45 10.00 3.96
N ARG A 168 -0.78 10.67 2.85
CA ARG A 168 -0.05 11.86 2.37
C ARG A 168 -0.10 13.00 3.39
N ALA A 169 -1.28 13.25 3.98
CA ALA A 169 -1.43 14.24 5.04
C ALA A 169 -0.58 13.92 6.27
N PHE A 170 -0.48 12.64 6.68
CA PHE A 170 0.41 12.25 7.78
C PHE A 170 1.89 12.36 7.42
N ALA A 171 2.26 11.94 6.21
CA ALA A 171 3.66 11.93 5.76
C ALA A 171 4.25 13.34 5.58
N GLN A 172 3.42 14.32 5.24
CA GLN A 172 3.86 15.69 4.88
C GLN A 172 3.35 16.78 5.86
N GLY A 173 2.26 16.51 6.60
CA GLY A 173 1.60 17.48 7.46
C GLY A 173 2.12 17.54 8.90
N GLY A 174 3.33 17.04 9.17
CA GLY A 174 3.98 17.10 10.48
C GLY A 174 3.69 15.95 11.44
N PHE A 175 2.82 14.99 11.08
CA PHE A 175 2.63 13.78 11.89
C PHE A 175 3.88 12.88 11.87
N ALA A 176 4.59 12.87 10.74
CA ALA A 176 5.83 12.14 10.55
C ALA A 176 7.09 12.93 10.95
N ASP A 177 6.93 14.06 11.65
CA ASP A 177 8.04 14.83 12.20
C ASP A 177 8.79 13.99 13.24
N VAL A 178 10.10 13.87 13.09
CA VAL A 178 10.96 13.07 13.97
C VAL A 178 10.91 13.53 15.43
N HIS A 179 10.55 14.79 15.70
CA HIS A 179 10.31 15.29 17.05
C HIS A 179 9.10 14.62 17.73
N GLN A 180 8.24 13.94 16.96
CA GLN A 180 7.07 13.21 17.44
C GLN A 180 7.37 11.73 17.72
N VAL A 181 8.64 11.30 17.73
CA VAL A 181 9.03 9.87 17.87
C VAL A 181 8.41 9.19 19.10
N HIS A 182 8.23 9.92 20.20
CA HIS A 182 7.55 9.41 21.40
C HIS A 182 6.05 9.22 21.22
N GLN A 183 5.40 10.02 20.38
CA GLN A 183 3.96 9.91 20.10
C GLN A 183 3.62 8.75 19.17
N TRP A 184 4.61 8.19 18.49
CA TRP A 184 4.45 7.00 17.67
C TRP A 184 4.43 5.71 18.50
N ASN A 185 4.92 5.75 19.74
CA ASN A 185 4.78 4.63 20.65
C ASN A 185 3.31 4.37 20.94
N LEU A 186 2.90 3.13 20.68
CA LEU A 186 1.59 2.65 21.06
C LEU A 186 1.62 2.22 22.53
N ASP A 187 0.58 2.60 23.28
CA ASP A 187 0.48 2.41 24.74
C ASP A 187 0.71 0.97 25.19
N PHE A 188 0.45 -0.03 24.33
CA PHE A 188 0.66 -1.44 24.67
C PHE A 188 2.14 -1.83 24.80
N ILE A 189 3.07 -1.04 24.28
CA ILE A 189 4.52 -1.33 24.39
C ILE A 189 5.00 -1.11 25.83
N ALA A 190 4.34 -0.22 26.60
CA ALA A 190 4.79 0.27 27.91
C ALA A 190 5.09 -0.82 28.96
N ASN A 191 4.48 -2.01 28.86
CA ASN A 191 4.62 -3.09 29.84
C ASN A 191 5.48 -4.26 29.35
N SER A 192 6.51 -3.99 28.54
CA SER A 192 7.40 -5.02 28.01
C SER A 192 8.88 -4.70 28.23
N ALA A 193 9.74 -5.73 28.30
CA ALA A 193 11.19 -5.54 28.30
C ALA A 193 11.71 -4.83 27.02
N LEU A 194 10.91 -4.80 25.96
CA LEU A 194 11.20 -4.08 24.72
C LEU A 194 10.94 -2.57 24.86
N ALA A 195 10.05 -2.16 25.76
CA ALA A 195 9.72 -0.76 26.03
C ALA A 195 10.97 0.02 26.44
N GLU A 196 11.73 -0.52 27.39
CA GLU A 196 12.93 0.12 27.92
C GLU A 196 13.98 0.35 26.80
N LYS A 197 14.21 -0.67 25.97
CA LYS A 197 15.13 -0.54 24.82
C LYS A 197 14.67 0.52 23.83
N TYR A 198 13.36 0.59 23.57
CA TYR A 198 12.82 1.62 22.70
C TYR A 198 12.96 3.01 23.31
N HIS A 199 12.64 3.18 24.60
CA HIS A 199 12.79 4.46 25.31
C HIS A 199 14.22 4.95 25.29
N GLN A 200 15.20 4.07 25.52
CA GLN A 200 16.62 4.42 25.41
C GLN A 200 17.00 4.89 24.00
N LEU A 201 16.47 4.24 22.96
CA LEU A 201 16.70 4.66 21.57
C LEU A 201 16.03 6.00 21.28
N ALA A 202 14.80 6.21 21.72
CA ALA A 202 14.08 7.46 21.53
C ALA A 202 14.78 8.64 22.23
N ASN A 203 15.26 8.45 23.47
CA ASN A 203 16.04 9.48 24.18
C ASN A 203 17.33 9.86 23.42
N ARG A 204 18.02 8.88 22.83
CA ARG A 204 19.22 9.16 22.01
C ARG A 204 18.88 9.92 20.71
N ILE A 205 17.69 9.70 20.14
CA ILE A 205 17.20 10.50 19.01
C ILE A 205 16.97 11.93 19.47
N ASP A 206 16.32 12.15 20.62
CA ASP A 206 16.09 13.50 21.16
C ASP A 206 17.39 14.25 21.40
N GLU A 207 18.39 13.60 21.99
CA GLU A 207 19.74 14.17 22.20
C GLU A 207 20.37 14.57 20.86
N THR A 208 20.21 13.74 19.83
CA THR A 208 20.73 14.01 18.48
C THR A 208 20.03 15.22 17.87
N LEU A 209 18.71 15.32 17.98
CA LEU A 209 17.93 16.47 17.49
C LEU A 209 18.28 17.75 18.24
N ALA A 210 18.44 17.67 19.57
CA ALA A 210 18.88 18.79 20.39
C ALA A 210 20.29 19.28 19.99
N PHE A 211 21.21 18.36 19.69
CA PHE A 211 22.52 18.70 19.14
C PHE A 211 22.41 19.37 17.77
N MET A 212 21.64 18.81 16.84
CA MET A 212 21.38 19.40 15.53
C MET A 212 20.83 20.83 15.65
N ARG A 213 19.94 21.07 16.62
CA ARG A 213 19.43 22.41 16.93
C ARG A 213 20.49 23.35 17.47
N ALA A 214 21.34 22.89 18.39
CA ALA A 214 22.41 23.69 18.94
C ALA A 214 23.44 24.13 17.87
N VAL A 215 23.65 23.34 16.82
CA VAL A 215 24.55 23.68 15.69
C VAL A 215 23.84 24.33 14.49
N GLY A 216 22.55 24.65 14.60
CA GLY A 216 21.80 25.37 13.56
C GLY A 216 21.23 24.53 12.41
N MET A 217 21.09 23.21 12.59
CA MET A 217 20.60 22.25 11.58
C MET A 217 19.13 21.78 11.79
N ASP A 218 18.33 22.50 12.58
CA ASP A 218 16.95 22.10 12.97
C ASP A 218 15.85 22.49 11.97
N SER A 219 16.17 23.32 10.99
CA SER A 219 15.20 23.84 10.01
C SER A 219 15.04 22.97 8.76
N ALA A 220 15.73 21.82 8.71
CA ALA A 220 15.73 20.92 7.57
C ALA A 220 14.33 20.27 7.38
N PRO A 221 13.67 20.45 6.21
CA PRO A 221 12.38 19.81 5.93
C PRO A 221 12.41 18.28 6.06
N GLN A 222 13.59 17.67 5.84
CA GLN A 222 13.82 16.23 5.98
C GLN A 222 13.61 15.69 7.40
N LEU A 223 13.58 16.56 8.41
CA LEU A 223 13.24 16.19 9.79
C LEU A 223 11.73 16.20 10.04
N ARG A 224 10.95 16.90 9.22
CA ARG A 224 9.51 17.15 9.43
C ARG A 224 8.61 16.30 8.53
N GLU A 225 9.15 15.87 7.40
CA GLU A 225 8.42 15.16 6.35
C GLU A 225 9.11 13.84 6.03
N VAL A 226 8.32 12.85 5.62
CA VAL A 226 8.84 11.56 5.14
C VAL A 226 8.28 11.22 3.77
N SER A 227 9.11 10.64 2.91
CA SER A 227 8.61 9.92 1.74
C SER A 227 7.97 8.62 2.19
N PHE A 228 6.71 8.42 1.79
CA PHE A 228 5.96 7.19 2.03
C PHE A 228 5.29 6.76 0.73
N PHE A 229 5.49 5.50 0.37
CA PHE A 229 4.98 4.93 -0.87
C PHE A 229 3.96 3.83 -0.55
N THR A 230 3.14 3.48 -1.54
CA THR A 230 2.11 2.43 -1.44
C THR A 230 2.41 1.30 -2.41
N ALA A 231 2.01 0.09 -2.03
CA ALA A 231 2.11 -1.08 -2.86
C ALA A 231 0.99 -2.09 -2.59
N HIS A 232 0.62 -2.83 -3.62
CA HIS A 232 -0.26 -4.00 -3.52
C HIS A 232 0.11 -5.07 -4.55
N GLU A 233 -0.45 -6.26 -4.37
CA GLU A 233 -0.35 -7.34 -5.34
C GLU A 233 -1.19 -7.00 -6.58
N ALA A 234 -0.55 -6.94 -7.75
CA ALA A 234 -1.23 -6.73 -9.03
C ALA A 234 -1.97 -8.01 -9.47
N LEU A 235 -3.03 -8.34 -8.73
CA LEU A 235 -3.75 -9.60 -8.87
C LEU A 235 -4.97 -9.46 -9.78
N LEU A 236 -5.74 -8.39 -9.63
CA LEU A 236 -6.98 -8.18 -10.38
C LEU A 236 -6.73 -7.23 -11.54
N LEU A 237 -6.33 -7.79 -12.69
CA LEU A 237 -5.80 -6.99 -13.80
C LEU A 237 -6.83 -6.06 -14.44
N ASN A 238 -8.13 -6.31 -14.25
CA ASN A 238 -9.20 -5.38 -14.62
C ASN A 238 -9.07 -4.03 -13.88
N TYR A 239 -8.67 -4.08 -12.60
CA TYR A 239 -8.42 -2.88 -11.79
C TYR A 239 -7.13 -2.18 -12.21
N GLU A 240 -6.04 -2.95 -12.33
CA GLU A 240 -4.73 -2.43 -12.71
C GLU A 240 -4.76 -1.75 -14.10
N GLU A 241 -5.35 -2.41 -15.10
CA GLU A 241 -5.46 -1.87 -16.47
C GLU A 241 -6.14 -0.49 -16.50
N ALA A 242 -7.18 -0.27 -15.67
CA ALA A 242 -7.88 1.01 -15.59
C ALA A 242 -7.00 2.16 -15.04
N PHE A 243 -5.93 1.82 -14.31
CA PHE A 243 -4.96 2.79 -13.78
C PHE A 243 -3.63 2.82 -14.53
N VAL A 244 -3.48 2.04 -15.60
CA VAL A 244 -2.33 2.17 -16.51
C VAL A 244 -2.45 3.46 -17.33
N ARG A 245 -1.65 4.48 -17.00
CA ARG A 245 -1.66 5.80 -17.64
C ARG A 245 -0.34 6.08 -18.36
N ARG A 246 -0.41 6.89 -19.43
CA ARG A 246 0.79 7.46 -20.06
C ARG A 246 1.26 8.66 -19.26
N ASP A 247 2.52 8.64 -18.85
CA ASP A 247 3.18 9.80 -18.28
C ASP A 247 3.31 10.90 -19.34
N SER A 248 2.79 12.08 -19.04
CA SER A 248 2.80 13.23 -19.97
C SER A 248 4.21 13.71 -20.30
N LEU A 249 5.19 13.45 -19.43
CA LEU A 249 6.57 13.90 -19.63
C LEU A 249 7.41 12.92 -20.47
N THR A 250 7.22 11.61 -20.30
CA THR A 250 8.07 10.59 -20.93
C THR A 250 7.37 9.75 -21.98
N GLY A 251 6.04 9.82 -22.08
CA GLY A 251 5.23 8.97 -22.94
C GLY A 251 5.20 7.50 -22.53
N ARG A 252 5.88 7.12 -21.44
CA ARG A 252 5.91 5.74 -20.93
C ARG A 252 4.66 5.44 -20.13
N TRP A 253 4.31 4.16 -20.10
CA TRP A 253 3.20 3.67 -19.30
C TRP A 253 3.63 3.40 -17.87
N TYR A 254 2.77 3.78 -16.93
CA TYR A 254 2.87 3.45 -15.52
C TYR A 254 1.53 2.94 -15.06
N ASP A 255 1.53 1.89 -14.27
CA ASP A 255 0.38 1.62 -13.43
C ASP A 255 0.38 2.64 -12.30
N CYS A 256 -0.69 3.43 -12.25
CA CYS A 256 -0.85 4.49 -11.27
C CYS A 256 -1.87 4.13 -10.18
N SER A 257 -2.18 2.84 -10.00
CA SER A 257 -2.95 2.33 -8.85
C SER A 257 -2.13 2.39 -7.55
N ALA A 258 -0.80 2.20 -7.64
CA ALA A 258 0.15 2.32 -6.53
C ALA A 258 1.56 2.68 -7.04
N HIS A 259 2.47 2.97 -6.12
CA HIS A 259 3.86 3.32 -6.45
C HIS A 259 4.69 2.11 -6.87
N MET A 260 4.39 0.95 -6.27
CA MET A 260 5.03 -0.32 -6.55
C MET A 260 3.98 -1.41 -6.58
N LEU A 261 4.12 -2.35 -7.51
CA LEU A 261 3.29 -3.53 -7.61
C LEU A 261 4.17 -4.77 -7.56
N TRP A 262 3.65 -5.86 -7.02
CA TRP A 262 4.29 -7.17 -7.10
C TRP A 262 3.36 -8.21 -7.71
N ILE A 263 3.96 -9.28 -8.23
CA ILE A 263 3.26 -10.49 -8.69
C ILE A 263 3.38 -11.51 -7.57
N GLY A 264 2.26 -12.11 -7.17
CA GLY A 264 2.22 -13.15 -6.15
C GLY A 264 2.80 -14.47 -6.65
N ASP A 265 3.17 -15.35 -5.73
CA ASP A 265 3.78 -16.66 -6.05
C ASP A 265 2.84 -17.61 -6.84
N ARG A 266 1.54 -17.30 -6.93
CA ARG A 266 0.50 -18.14 -7.58
C ARG A 266 0.00 -17.58 -8.91
N THR A 267 0.62 -16.52 -9.42
CA THR A 267 0.21 -15.83 -10.66
C THR A 267 1.40 -15.55 -11.56
#